data_AF-A0A521U6B7-F1
#
_entry.id   AF-A0A521U6B7-F1
#
_cell.length_a   1.000
_cell.length_b   1.000
_cell.length_c   1.000
_cell.angle_alpha   90.00
_cell.angle_beta   90.00
_cell.angle_gamma   90.00
#
_symmetry.space_group_name_H-M   'P 1'
#
loop_
_entity.id
_entity.type
_entity.pdbx_description
1 polymer ?
#
loop_
_entity_poly.entity_id
_entity_poly.type
_entity_poly.pdbx_seq_one_letter_code
_entity_poly.pdbx_strand_id
1 'polypeptide(L)'
;MKTLSILCAAAFLAGCASDEVDAIPGEDDWASDQIVGANSVGRRMAVEGFVYVPVGSLQSTITSAVTAQMRVLFGAARTSDIGLSERQPIINPTSFRRDEVSVVDTARPTAAPRTMWRVRYTYRSRAVVPRSLATTSTIPTATLFPVSLGTRADGVIERCQADRTHGLSAATIWYHFQPTLPDCAAAIEAERQQIEADRRRLTTPDRQVTASEVGRLYLPLTMAFTPLESNEAASPEYHRLYEDDRLVAYSFFGLDNEADAYDYGAKNYFTWLRTVTRAQPTMRFSVPDGTDLLAVTWNGRPIANVTYERVIGWVLDDANYPSEVSSADRRAFRLQVLRQWRGHYVHLGMNAQVSTEGRSRLVPIELRTWYGDEENDQRAAARRYAAAFRDGDVFQYTGHSHLGFGPLDPVNYPASVFPNKYQLMMVNSCVSFNYYNQFFRLHPGGSANLDTITNGIEVYLEGAGTSSARFILALMDGRFRNYRAIITDMRVDLPWEPAHDPNRVADGELDNVFTQARFPMTLTPAR
;
A
#
# COMPACT_ATOMS: atom_id res chain seq x y z
N MET A 1 11.27 39.65 -9.06
CA MET A 1 12.39 39.76 -8.11
C MET A 1 12.78 38.35 -7.71
N LYS A 2 14.00 37.91 -8.07
CA LYS A 2 14.53 36.59 -7.78
C LYS A 2 15.11 36.59 -6.38
N THR A 3 14.53 35.82 -5.47
CA THR A 3 15.11 35.57 -4.14
C THR A 3 16.15 34.46 -4.28
N LEU A 4 17.40 34.84 -4.06
CA LEU A 4 18.57 33.97 -4.06
C LEU A 4 18.63 33.28 -2.69
N SER A 5 18.18 32.02 -2.60
CA SER A 5 18.38 31.22 -1.40
C SER A 5 19.83 30.77 -1.32
N ILE A 6 20.54 31.31 -0.33
CA ILE A 6 21.91 30.91 0.02
C ILE A 6 21.82 29.54 0.70
N LEU A 7 22.13 28.49 -0.05
CA LEU A 7 22.40 27.15 0.49
C LEU A 7 23.78 27.20 1.17
N CYS A 8 23.81 27.25 2.49
CA CYS A 8 25.04 26.94 3.24
C CYS A 8 25.27 25.43 3.17
N ALA A 9 26.28 25.03 2.40
CA ALA A 9 26.79 23.67 2.37
C ALA A 9 27.37 23.32 3.75
N ALA A 10 26.62 22.58 4.56
CA ALA A 10 27.17 21.87 5.70
C ALA A 10 27.92 20.65 5.18
N ALA A 11 29.23 20.61 5.41
CA ALA A 11 30.06 19.46 5.12
C ALA A 11 29.65 18.29 6.05
N PHE A 12 28.73 17.46 5.58
CA PHE A 12 28.55 16.13 6.12
C PHE A 12 29.76 15.31 5.69
N LEU A 13 30.54 14.81 6.65
CA LEU A 13 31.48 13.73 6.41
C LEU A 13 30.66 12.51 5.99
N ALA A 14 30.42 12.39 4.68
CA ALA A 14 30.05 11.15 4.04
C ALA A 14 31.26 10.21 4.19
N GLY A 15 31.25 9.44 5.28
CA GLY A 15 32.05 8.22 5.32
C GLY A 15 31.50 7.30 4.25
N CYS A 16 32.16 7.26 3.09
CA CYS A 16 32.00 6.20 2.11
C CYS A 16 32.39 4.88 2.79
N ALA A 17 31.43 4.22 3.44
CA ALA A 17 31.56 2.82 3.80
C ALA A 17 31.26 2.01 2.54
N SER A 18 32.27 1.89 1.67
CA SER A 18 32.38 0.77 0.76
C SER A 18 32.85 -0.43 1.58
N ASP A 19 31.90 -1.14 2.18
CA ASP A 19 32.12 -2.52 2.59
C ASP A 19 30.86 -3.29 2.16
N GLU A 20 31.00 -4.06 1.08
CA GLU A 20 30.22 -5.27 0.85
C GLU A 20 30.41 -6.17 2.07
N VAL A 21 29.55 -5.99 3.08
CA VAL A 21 29.38 -6.97 4.15
C VAL A 21 28.19 -7.82 3.75
N ASP A 22 28.47 -9.10 3.53
CA ASP A 22 27.52 -10.15 3.21
C ASP A 22 26.17 -9.94 3.90
N ALA A 23 25.13 -9.78 3.07
CA ALA A 23 23.76 -9.72 3.50
C ALA A 23 23.42 -10.98 4.31
N ILE A 24 22.60 -10.82 5.35
CA ILE A 24 22.14 -11.95 6.12
C ILE A 24 21.09 -12.71 5.30
N PRO A 25 21.17 -14.05 5.25
CA PRO A 25 20.09 -14.88 4.72
C PRO A 25 18.86 -14.70 5.61
N GLY A 26 17.93 -13.84 5.18
CA GLY A 26 16.67 -13.59 5.89
C GLY A 26 15.85 -12.37 5.40
N GLU A 27 16.53 -11.32 4.87
CA GLU A 27 16.06 -10.12 4.10
C GLU A 27 16.17 -9.98 2.54
N ASP A 28 17.41 -10.14 2.06
CA ASP A 28 17.82 -9.73 0.70
C ASP A 28 17.92 -10.92 -0.29
N ASP A 29 17.65 -12.14 0.16
CA ASP A 29 17.95 -13.38 -0.61
C ASP A 29 16.78 -13.96 -1.43
N TRP A 30 15.50 -13.57 -1.23
CA TRP A 30 14.36 -14.30 -1.86
C TRP A 30 13.75 -13.67 -3.12
N ALA A 31 14.32 -12.62 -3.70
CA ALA A 31 13.80 -12.11 -4.97
C ALA A 31 14.91 -11.41 -5.75
N SER A 32 15.08 -11.76 -7.03
CA SER A 32 15.66 -10.81 -7.98
C SER A 32 14.86 -9.51 -7.85
N ASP A 33 15.53 -8.36 -7.77
CA ASP A 33 14.83 -7.13 -7.42
C ASP A 33 14.34 -6.42 -8.68
N GLN A 34 13.23 -6.86 -9.28
CA GLN A 34 12.60 -6.17 -10.41
C GLN A 34 11.25 -5.57 -10.04
N ILE A 35 11.13 -4.25 -10.15
CA ILE A 35 9.89 -3.52 -9.88
C ILE A 35 9.62 -2.57 -11.05
N VAL A 36 8.40 -2.62 -11.59
CA VAL A 36 7.93 -1.67 -12.61
C VAL A 36 6.72 -0.90 -12.13
N GLY A 37 6.83 0.42 -12.23
CA GLY A 37 5.71 1.34 -12.05
C GLY A 37 5.57 2.29 -13.24
N ALA A 38 4.38 2.82 -13.45
CA ALA A 38 4.16 3.79 -14.52
C ALA A 38 4.71 5.18 -14.15
N ASN A 39 4.46 5.65 -12.93
CA ASN A 39 5.00 6.92 -12.40
C ASN A 39 6.05 6.73 -11.29
N SER A 40 6.40 5.49 -10.94
CA SER A 40 7.32 5.17 -9.85
C SER A 40 8.38 4.14 -10.28
N VAL A 41 9.41 3.98 -9.44
CA VAL A 41 10.46 2.97 -9.58
C VAL A 41 10.77 2.32 -8.24
N GLY A 42 11.21 1.06 -8.25
CA GLY A 42 11.72 0.37 -7.06
C GLY A 42 13.12 0.83 -6.66
N ARG A 43 13.37 0.92 -5.36
CA ARG A 43 14.67 1.24 -4.75
C ARG A 43 14.90 0.39 -3.51
N ARG A 44 16.16 0.06 -3.25
CA ARG A 44 16.61 -0.28 -1.89
C ARG A 44 16.78 1.01 -1.12
N MET A 45 16.27 1.05 0.11
CA MET A 45 16.38 2.17 1.01
C MET A 45 17.17 1.75 2.25
N ALA A 46 18.09 2.60 2.71
CA ALA A 46 18.81 2.42 3.96
C ALA A 46 18.80 3.71 4.80
N VAL A 47 18.75 3.55 6.12
CA VAL A 47 18.85 4.62 7.10
C VAL A 47 19.83 4.21 8.19
N GLU A 48 20.76 5.10 8.54
CA GLU A 48 21.61 4.98 9.71
C GLU A 48 21.00 5.75 10.88
N GLY A 49 20.75 5.08 12.00
CA GLY A 49 20.10 5.66 13.17
C GLY A 49 20.74 5.24 14.49
N PHE A 50 20.20 5.76 15.58
CA PHE A 50 20.60 5.34 16.92
C PHE A 50 19.48 5.53 17.96
N VAL A 51 19.54 4.73 19.01
CA VAL A 51 18.73 4.85 20.22
C VAL A 51 19.61 4.85 21.47
N TYR A 52 19.13 5.44 22.56
CA TYR A 52 19.74 5.32 23.87
C TYR A 52 18.90 4.40 24.75
N VAL A 53 19.53 3.40 25.35
CA VAL A 53 18.90 2.47 26.30
C VAL A 53 19.73 2.33 27.57
N PRO A 54 19.14 1.94 28.72
CA PRO A 54 19.91 1.59 29.91
C PRO A 54 20.96 0.52 29.61
N VAL A 55 22.13 0.63 30.25
CA VAL A 55 23.16 -0.41 30.19
C VAL A 55 22.57 -1.74 30.69
N GLY A 56 22.85 -2.84 29.99
CA GLY A 56 22.29 -4.15 30.32
C GLY A 56 20.88 -4.42 29.77
N SER A 57 20.32 -3.50 28.97
CA SER A 57 19.03 -3.73 28.31
C SER A 57 19.03 -4.99 27.45
N LEU A 58 17.93 -5.74 27.48
CA LEU A 58 17.75 -6.93 26.64
C LEU A 58 17.72 -6.54 25.16
N GLN A 59 18.10 -7.48 24.29
CA GLN A 59 18.01 -7.28 22.83
C GLN A 59 16.58 -6.94 22.39
N SER A 60 15.56 -7.56 22.98
CA SER A 60 14.15 -7.25 22.71
C SER A 60 13.81 -5.79 23.02
N THR A 61 14.32 -5.22 24.13
CA THR A 61 14.13 -3.81 24.48
C THR A 61 14.76 -2.88 23.44
N ILE A 62 15.97 -3.21 22.98
CA ILE A 62 16.66 -2.46 21.92
C ILE A 62 15.85 -2.54 20.62
N THR A 63 15.46 -3.74 20.20
CA THR A 63 14.65 -3.97 19.01
C THR A 63 13.35 -3.20 19.08
N SER A 64 12.60 -3.25 20.18
CA SER A 64 11.35 -2.48 20.33
C SER A 64 11.56 -0.97 20.22
N ALA A 65 12.66 -0.44 20.76
CA ALA A 65 12.99 0.98 20.64
C ALA A 65 13.30 1.36 19.17
N VAL A 66 14.11 0.55 18.47
CA VAL A 66 14.42 0.77 17.06
C VAL A 66 13.17 0.62 16.18
N THR A 67 12.32 -0.40 16.41
CA THR A 67 11.05 -0.58 15.71
C THR A 67 10.14 0.63 15.90
N ALA A 68 9.99 1.13 17.12
CA ALA A 68 9.16 2.30 17.39
C ALA A 68 9.71 3.57 16.71
N GLN A 69 11.03 3.74 16.67
CA GLN A 69 11.69 4.82 15.96
C GLN A 69 11.51 4.69 14.43
N MET A 70 11.70 3.51 13.84
CA MET A 70 11.56 3.31 12.39
C MET A 70 10.11 3.31 11.91
N ARG A 71 9.14 2.97 12.78
CA ARG A 71 7.72 2.99 12.39
C ARG A 71 7.26 4.39 12.00
N VAL A 72 7.82 5.43 12.62
CA VAL A 72 7.50 6.83 12.31
C VAL A 72 8.15 7.30 10.99
N LEU A 73 9.23 6.65 10.56
CA LEU A 73 9.84 6.92 9.26
C LEU A 73 8.85 6.65 8.11
N PHE A 74 7.90 5.72 8.30
CA PHE A 74 6.85 5.44 7.33
C PHE A 74 6.03 6.70 7.00
N GLY A 75 5.50 7.40 8.01
CA GLY A 75 4.76 8.65 7.80
C GLY A 75 5.62 9.74 7.15
N ALA A 76 6.89 9.84 7.57
CA ALA A 76 7.82 10.80 6.98
C ALA A 76 8.09 10.52 5.49
N ALA A 77 8.36 9.27 5.12
CA ALA A 77 8.59 8.84 3.74
C ALA A 77 7.35 9.07 2.87
N ARG A 78 6.16 8.71 3.39
CA ARG A 78 4.87 8.92 2.74
C ARG A 78 4.64 10.38 2.34
N THR A 79 5.05 11.33 3.19
CA THR A 79 4.90 12.78 2.89
C THR A 79 5.83 13.29 1.79
N SER A 80 6.78 12.46 1.35
CA SER A 80 7.62 12.68 0.17
C SER A 80 7.20 11.80 -1.01
N ASP A 81 5.97 11.27 -0.98
CA ASP A 81 5.41 10.31 -1.92
C ASP A 81 6.22 9.00 -2.04
N ILE A 82 6.91 8.59 -0.98
CA ILE A 82 7.71 7.35 -0.96
C ILE A 82 6.96 6.27 -0.18
N GLY A 83 6.65 5.16 -0.87
CA GLY A 83 6.08 3.98 -0.24
C GLY A 83 7.17 3.05 0.27
N LEU A 84 7.04 2.52 1.49
CA LEU A 84 7.97 1.54 2.06
C LEU A 84 7.32 0.14 2.12
N SER A 85 8.11 -0.91 1.89
CA SER A 85 7.61 -2.30 1.89
C SER A 85 7.22 -2.80 3.28
N GLU A 86 7.59 -2.09 4.34
CA GLU A 86 7.30 -2.49 5.71
C GLU A 86 6.63 -1.36 6.47
N ARG A 87 5.40 -1.62 6.94
CA ARG A 87 4.74 -0.75 7.92
C ARG A 87 5.28 -1.00 9.33
N GLN A 88 5.48 -2.26 9.66
CA GLN A 88 6.14 -2.68 10.90
C GLN A 88 7.59 -2.97 10.53
N PRO A 89 8.52 -2.08 10.88
CA PRO A 89 9.92 -2.23 10.50
C PRO A 89 10.45 -3.58 10.96
N ILE A 90 11.01 -4.35 10.03
CA ILE A 90 11.72 -5.58 10.36
C ILE A 90 13.13 -5.19 10.75
N ILE A 91 13.43 -5.30 12.05
CA ILE A 91 14.69 -4.82 12.59
C ILE A 91 15.68 -5.97 12.67
N ASN A 92 16.77 -5.86 11.93
CA ASN A 92 17.88 -6.78 11.97
C ASN A 92 18.82 -6.46 13.16
N PRO A 93 18.82 -7.25 14.25
CA PRO A 93 19.58 -6.93 15.45
C PRO A 93 21.10 -7.09 15.27
N THR A 94 21.55 -7.77 14.21
CA THR A 94 22.99 -7.92 13.92
C THR A 94 23.63 -6.62 13.42
N SER A 95 22.82 -5.67 12.92
CA SER A 95 23.25 -4.32 12.58
C SER A 95 23.61 -3.50 13.82
N PHE A 96 23.19 -3.95 15.02
CA PHE A 96 23.38 -3.19 16.24
C PHE A 96 24.87 -3.08 16.60
N ARG A 97 25.29 -1.86 16.89
CA ARG A 97 26.60 -1.54 17.47
C ARG A 97 26.37 -0.77 18.76
N ARG A 98 26.91 -1.28 19.87
CA ARG A 98 26.67 -0.75 21.22
C ARG A 98 27.91 -0.06 21.73
N ASP A 99 27.78 1.21 22.10
CA ASP A 99 28.81 1.95 22.82
C ASP A 99 28.26 2.35 24.19
N GLU A 100 29.03 2.12 25.25
CA GLU A 100 28.72 2.74 26.53
C GLU A 100 29.11 4.22 26.51
N VAL A 101 28.16 5.08 26.88
CA VAL A 101 28.34 6.52 26.94
C VAL A 101 27.95 7.06 28.31
N SER A 102 28.68 8.06 28.78
CA SER A 102 28.34 8.82 29.98
C SER A 102 27.42 9.99 29.62
N VAL A 103 26.25 10.06 30.25
CA VAL A 103 25.31 11.16 30.06
C VAL A 103 25.68 12.31 30.98
N VAL A 104 25.99 13.47 30.39
CA VAL A 104 26.38 14.70 31.08
C VAL A 104 25.25 15.71 31.02
N ASP A 105 24.81 16.19 32.18
CA ASP A 105 23.88 17.32 32.27
C ASP A 105 24.68 18.63 32.25
N THR A 106 24.75 19.27 31.08
CA THR A 106 25.48 20.53 30.89
C THR A 106 24.84 21.71 31.61
N ALA A 107 23.58 21.60 32.03
CA ALA A 107 22.89 22.58 32.85
C ALA A 107 23.10 22.33 34.36
N ARG A 108 23.46 21.09 34.75
CA ARG A 108 23.78 20.70 36.12
C ARG A 108 25.09 19.90 36.17
N PRO A 109 26.26 20.54 36.04
CA PRO A 109 27.55 19.86 35.94
C PRO A 109 27.93 19.00 37.15
N THR A 110 27.31 19.23 38.30
CA THR A 110 27.50 18.47 39.55
C THR A 110 26.60 17.24 39.66
N ALA A 111 25.66 17.04 38.73
CA ALA A 111 24.83 15.85 38.71
C ALA A 111 25.69 14.61 38.44
N ALA A 112 25.43 13.53 39.19
CA ALA A 112 26.12 12.26 38.99
C ALA A 112 25.92 11.79 37.53
N PRO A 113 27.01 11.47 36.80
CA PRO A 113 26.90 10.92 35.46
C PRO A 113 26.12 9.61 35.52
N ARG A 114 25.15 9.44 34.61
CA ARG A 114 24.49 8.15 34.38
C ARG A 114 25.04 7.53 33.10
N THR A 115 25.24 6.22 33.08
CA THR A 115 25.68 5.52 31.88
C THR A 115 24.50 5.00 31.07
N MET A 116 24.67 4.98 29.75
CA MET A 116 23.71 4.38 28.81
C MET A 116 24.44 3.66 27.70
N TRP A 117 23.76 2.74 27.03
CA TRP A 117 24.20 2.29 25.72
C TRP A 117 23.63 3.21 24.64
N ARG A 118 24.53 3.75 23.81
CA ARG A 118 24.21 4.24 22.47
C ARG A 118 24.20 3.02 21.55
N VAL A 119 23.03 2.66 21.04
CA VAL A 119 22.90 1.59 20.07
C VAL A 119 22.70 2.21 18.69
N ARG A 120 23.72 2.11 17.85
CA ARG A 120 23.65 2.45 16.42
C ARG A 120 23.11 1.27 15.64
N TYR A 121 22.40 1.54 14.56
CA TYR A 121 21.81 0.51 13.71
C TYR A 121 21.67 1.00 12.27
N THR A 122 21.64 0.05 11.34
CA THR A 122 21.24 0.25 9.95
C THR A 122 19.86 -0.35 9.75
N TYR A 123 18.89 0.46 9.35
CA TYR A 123 17.59 -0.01 8.88
C TYR A 123 17.61 -0.09 7.36
N ARG A 124 17.11 -1.18 6.80
CA ARG A 124 17.00 -1.43 5.35
C ARG A 124 15.55 -1.76 5.03
N SER A 125 15.07 -1.33 3.87
CA SER A 125 13.75 -1.69 3.36
C SER A 125 13.72 -1.52 1.84
N ARG A 126 12.68 -2.01 1.18
CA ARG A 126 12.38 -1.62 -0.20
C ARG A 126 11.50 -0.39 -0.20
N ALA A 127 11.69 0.44 -1.21
CA ALA A 127 10.92 1.65 -1.41
C ALA A 127 10.42 1.75 -2.84
N VAL A 128 9.19 2.21 -2.99
CA VAL A 128 8.67 2.73 -4.25
C VAL A 128 8.82 4.24 -4.21
N VAL A 129 9.60 4.78 -5.13
CA VAL A 129 9.83 6.24 -5.23
C VAL A 129 9.19 6.78 -6.51
N PRO A 130 8.66 8.01 -6.51
CA PRO A 130 8.20 8.66 -7.73
C PRO A 130 9.33 8.78 -8.75
N ARG A 131 9.01 8.73 -10.04
CA ARG A 131 9.98 8.87 -11.13
C ARG A 131 10.70 10.22 -11.12
N SER A 132 10.09 11.26 -10.56
CA SER A 132 10.74 12.56 -10.30
C SER A 132 11.94 12.46 -9.35
N LEU A 133 12.01 11.40 -8.53
CA LEU A 133 13.09 11.10 -7.59
C LEU A 133 13.92 9.87 -8.02
N ALA A 134 13.74 9.36 -9.25
CA ALA A 134 14.38 8.14 -9.74
C ALA A 134 15.91 8.23 -9.93
N THR A 135 16.51 9.41 -9.83
CA THR A 135 17.98 9.59 -9.82
C THR A 135 18.49 10.08 -8.47
N THR A 136 17.61 10.34 -7.52
CA THR A 136 17.97 10.80 -6.18
C THR A 136 18.59 9.63 -5.40
N SER A 137 19.78 9.85 -4.87
CA SER A 137 20.50 8.88 -4.03
C SER A 137 20.27 9.10 -2.54
N THR A 138 19.85 10.30 -2.12
CA THR A 138 19.63 10.64 -0.71
C THR A 138 18.48 11.61 -0.53
N ILE A 139 17.64 11.41 0.48
CA ILE A 139 16.59 12.36 0.88
C ILE A 139 16.70 12.64 2.38
N PRO A 140 16.88 13.91 2.79
CA PRO A 140 16.86 14.27 4.21
C PRO A 140 15.45 14.09 4.77
N THR A 141 15.37 13.59 6.00
CA THR A 141 14.10 13.38 6.69
C THR A 141 14.30 13.42 8.20
N ALA A 142 13.27 13.12 8.98
CA ALA A 142 13.39 12.91 10.41
C ALA A 142 12.49 11.76 10.87
N THR A 143 12.78 11.26 12.06
CA THR A 143 11.90 10.36 12.82
C THR A 143 11.83 10.79 14.29
N LEU A 144 11.08 10.05 15.12
CA LEU A 144 10.87 10.36 16.53
C LEU A 144 11.58 9.38 17.46
N PHE A 145 12.11 9.88 18.57
CA PHE A 145 12.67 9.07 19.65
C PHE A 145 11.57 8.45 20.52
N PRO A 146 11.53 7.12 20.66
CA PRO A 146 10.38 6.39 21.21
C PRO A 146 10.10 6.69 22.68
N VAL A 147 11.16 6.85 23.49
CA VAL A 147 11.07 7.05 24.95
C VAL A 147 10.36 8.37 25.30
N SER A 148 10.29 9.30 24.35
CA SER A 148 9.88 10.68 24.62
C SER A 148 8.56 11.08 23.97
N LEU A 149 7.96 10.17 23.20
CA LEU A 149 6.73 10.44 22.46
C LEU A 149 5.52 10.53 23.40
N GLY A 150 5.44 9.66 24.42
CA GLY A 150 4.24 9.56 25.28
C GLY A 150 3.86 10.88 25.97
N THR A 151 4.83 11.62 26.51
CA THR A 151 4.58 12.89 27.21
C THR A 151 4.61 14.12 26.30
N ARG A 152 5.02 13.96 25.03
CA ARG A 152 5.18 15.06 24.06
C ARG A 152 4.32 14.89 22.80
N ALA A 153 3.40 13.93 22.82
CA ALA A 153 2.57 13.57 21.68
C ALA A 153 1.77 14.77 21.15
N ASP A 154 1.12 15.52 22.03
CA ASP A 154 0.29 16.67 21.64
C ASP A 154 1.09 17.72 20.86
N GLY A 155 2.31 18.02 21.32
CA GLY A 155 3.18 18.96 20.61
C GLY A 155 3.69 18.43 19.28
N VAL A 156 3.82 17.10 19.11
CA VAL A 156 4.11 16.49 17.80
C VAL A 156 2.90 16.56 16.89
N ILE A 157 1.69 16.29 17.41
CA ILE A 157 0.45 16.38 16.64
C ILE A 157 0.26 17.81 16.12
N GLU A 158 0.37 18.80 17.00
CA GLU A 158 0.20 20.22 16.68
C GLU A 158 1.17 20.70 15.59
N ARG A 159 2.46 20.35 15.68
CA ARG A 159 3.50 20.91 14.79
C ARG A 159 3.82 20.05 13.57
N CYS A 160 3.69 18.73 13.70
CA CYS A 160 4.21 17.75 12.76
C CYS A 160 3.12 16.89 12.12
N GLN A 161 1.85 17.27 12.23
CA GLN A 161 0.78 16.70 11.42
C GLN A 161 -0.06 17.80 10.79
N ALA A 162 -0.74 17.48 9.69
CA ALA A 162 -1.68 18.39 9.06
C ALA A 162 -2.90 18.62 9.95
N ASP A 163 -3.44 19.84 9.96
CA ASP A 163 -4.55 20.27 10.83
C ASP A 163 -5.74 19.31 10.85
N ARG A 164 -6.09 18.75 9.68
CA ARG A 164 -7.19 17.79 9.52
C ARG A 164 -7.02 16.48 10.30
N THR A 165 -5.82 16.18 10.80
CA THR A 165 -5.51 14.97 11.57
C THR A 165 -5.30 15.25 13.05
N HIS A 166 -5.35 16.50 13.51
CA HIS A 166 -5.11 16.84 14.93
C HIS A 166 -6.14 16.24 15.89
N GLY A 167 -7.34 15.95 15.42
CA GLY A 167 -8.38 15.27 16.20
C GLY A 167 -8.18 13.76 16.34
N LEU A 168 -7.14 13.19 15.71
CA LEU A 168 -6.85 11.76 15.79
C LEU A 168 -6.00 11.42 17.02
N SER A 169 -6.05 10.14 17.43
CA SER A 169 -5.25 9.64 18.55
C SER A 169 -3.74 9.76 18.29
N ALA A 170 -2.95 9.97 19.35
CA ALA A 170 -1.49 9.90 19.33
C ALA A 170 -0.94 8.58 18.74
N ALA A 171 -1.74 7.50 18.78
CA ALA A 171 -1.41 6.24 18.13
C ALA A 171 -1.28 6.33 16.59
N THR A 172 -1.71 7.44 15.98
CA THR A 172 -1.63 7.67 14.52
C THR A 172 -0.41 8.48 14.10
N ILE A 173 0.39 8.98 15.05
CA ILE A 173 1.58 9.81 14.76
C ILE A 173 2.51 9.13 13.75
N TRP A 174 2.74 7.82 13.89
CA TRP A 174 3.62 7.09 12.98
C TRP A 174 3.22 7.19 11.49
N TYR A 175 1.94 7.41 11.20
CA TYR A 175 1.40 7.50 9.84
C TYR A 175 1.28 8.95 9.35
N HIS A 176 0.92 9.86 10.24
CA HIS A 176 0.69 11.28 9.91
C HIS A 176 1.87 12.21 10.18
N PHE A 177 2.97 11.69 10.74
CA PHE A 177 4.18 12.49 11.00
C PHE A 177 4.75 13.05 9.69
N GLN A 178 4.81 14.38 9.61
CA GLN A 178 5.26 15.14 8.45
C GLN A 178 6.37 16.11 8.86
N PRO A 179 7.64 15.69 8.77
CA PRO A 179 8.77 16.52 9.22
C PRO A 179 9.01 17.75 8.35
N THR A 180 8.37 17.82 7.18
CA THR A 180 8.50 18.93 6.22
C THR A 180 7.55 20.10 6.48
N LEU A 181 6.59 19.96 7.42
CA LEU A 181 5.76 21.09 7.83
C LEU A 181 6.63 22.20 8.42
N PRO A 182 6.37 23.49 8.13
CA PRO A 182 7.23 24.59 8.59
C PRO A 182 7.51 24.57 10.09
N ASP A 183 6.46 24.39 10.90
CA ASP A 183 6.59 24.37 12.36
C ASP A 183 7.31 23.12 12.88
N CYS A 184 7.11 21.97 12.24
CA CYS A 184 7.86 20.76 12.56
C CYS A 184 9.34 20.94 12.22
N ALA A 185 9.66 21.42 11.01
CA ALA A 185 11.01 21.65 10.54
C ALA A 185 11.75 22.65 11.45
N ALA A 186 11.07 23.73 11.86
CA ALA A 186 11.60 24.69 12.83
C ALA A 186 11.87 24.05 14.19
N ALA A 187 10.97 23.20 14.69
CA ALA A 187 11.15 22.49 15.96
C ALA A 187 12.31 21.47 15.91
N ILE A 188 12.44 20.72 14.81
CA ILE A 188 13.54 19.80 14.55
C ILE A 188 14.88 20.55 14.56
N GLU A 189 14.94 21.68 13.86
CA GLU A 189 16.13 22.51 13.74
C GLU A 189 16.51 23.17 15.07
N ALA A 190 15.53 23.70 15.81
CA ALA A 190 15.77 24.28 17.13
C ALA A 190 16.32 23.24 18.13
N GLU A 191 15.76 22.03 18.15
CA GLU A 191 16.28 20.95 18.99
C GLU A 191 17.71 20.55 18.56
N ARG A 192 17.97 20.44 17.25
CA ARG A 192 19.31 20.14 16.72
C ARG A 192 20.33 21.18 17.19
N GLN A 193 20.02 22.47 17.04
CA GLN A 193 20.92 23.57 17.44
C GLN A 193 21.19 23.55 18.95
N GLN A 194 20.16 23.29 19.77
CA GLN A 194 20.32 23.18 21.22
C GLN A 194 21.24 22.02 21.61
N ILE A 195 21.03 20.84 21.02
CA ILE A 195 21.87 19.66 21.28
C ILE A 195 23.32 19.94 20.84
N GLU A 196 23.53 20.57 19.69
CA GLU A 196 24.88 20.94 19.23
C GLU A 196 25.56 21.95 20.14
N ALA A 197 24.83 22.93 20.65
CA ALA A 197 25.34 23.90 21.63
C ALA A 197 25.74 23.21 22.95
N ASP A 198 24.94 22.26 23.43
CA ASP A 198 25.27 21.47 24.62
C ASP A 198 26.47 20.54 24.37
N ARG A 199 26.55 19.90 23.19
CA ARG A 199 27.67 18.99 22.85
C ARG A 199 29.02 19.69 22.83
N ARG A 200 29.08 20.97 22.45
CA ARG A 200 30.30 21.78 22.52
C ARG A 200 30.85 21.96 23.93
N ARG A 201 30.06 21.67 24.97
CA ARG A 201 30.46 21.72 26.38
C ARG A 201 30.97 20.38 26.92
N LEU A 202 30.94 19.31 26.11
CA LEU A 202 31.46 18.00 26.49
C LEU A 202 33.00 18.01 26.47
N THR A 203 33.61 17.36 27.44
CA THR A 203 35.07 17.23 27.52
C THR A 203 35.58 16.03 26.73
N THR A 204 34.75 14.99 26.56
CA THR A 204 35.10 13.76 25.87
C THR A 204 33.96 13.35 24.91
N PRO A 205 33.73 14.10 23.82
CA PRO A 205 32.54 13.97 22.97
C PRO A 205 32.34 12.57 22.32
N ASP A 206 33.39 11.75 22.23
CA ASP A 206 33.27 10.38 21.72
C ASP A 206 32.70 9.39 22.75
N ARG A 207 32.87 9.68 24.04
CA ARG A 207 32.44 8.84 25.19
C ARG A 207 31.34 9.47 26.04
N GLN A 208 31.01 10.73 25.77
CA GLN A 208 29.98 11.49 26.47
C GLN A 208 28.86 11.89 25.51
N VAL A 209 27.66 11.99 26.06
CA VAL A 209 26.47 12.51 25.37
C VAL A 209 25.75 13.46 26.33
N THR A 210 25.04 14.45 25.81
CA THR A 210 24.34 15.41 26.67
C THR A 210 23.01 14.85 27.15
N ALA A 211 22.51 15.33 28.29
CA ALA A 211 21.16 14.99 28.74
C ALA A 211 20.08 15.39 27.71
N SER A 212 20.28 16.51 27.00
CA SER A 212 19.40 16.96 25.90
C SER A 212 19.43 16.01 24.69
N GLU A 213 20.59 15.46 24.34
CA GLU A 213 20.71 14.49 23.25
C GLU A 213 20.01 13.17 23.58
N VAL A 214 20.12 12.70 24.83
CA VAL A 214 19.42 11.50 25.28
C VAL A 214 17.91 11.72 25.38
N GLY A 215 17.48 12.92 25.77
CA GLY A 215 16.08 13.32 25.89
C GLY A 215 15.46 13.88 24.61
N ARG A 216 16.14 13.82 23.48
CA ARG A 216 15.68 14.41 22.21
C ARG A 216 14.36 13.80 21.72
N LEU A 217 13.59 14.57 20.96
CA LEU A 217 12.32 14.18 20.37
C LEU A 217 12.52 13.75 18.92
N TYR A 218 13.25 14.55 18.16
CA TYR A 218 13.42 14.40 16.73
C TYR A 218 14.81 13.86 16.43
N LEU A 219 14.89 12.92 15.50
CA LEU A 219 16.13 12.42 14.92
C LEU A 219 16.15 12.78 13.44
N PRO A 220 16.89 13.83 13.01
CA PRO A 220 17.21 14.04 11.61
C PRO A 220 17.98 12.84 11.07
N LEU A 221 17.59 12.38 9.88
CA LEU A 221 18.10 11.19 9.21
C LEU A 221 18.28 11.48 7.72
N THR A 222 18.94 10.57 7.02
CA THR A 222 19.01 10.54 5.56
C THR A 222 18.57 9.17 5.09
N MET A 223 17.56 9.13 4.21
CA MET A 223 17.23 7.93 3.45
C MET A 223 18.18 7.83 2.28
N ALA A 224 19.04 6.82 2.26
CA ALA A 224 19.92 6.50 1.16
C ALA A 224 19.22 5.51 0.22
N PHE A 225 19.25 5.76 -1.08
CA PHE A 225 18.60 4.94 -2.10
C PHE A 225 19.61 4.36 -3.07
N THR A 226 19.46 3.07 -3.38
CA THR A 226 20.13 2.43 -4.51
C THR A 226 19.11 1.85 -5.48
N PRO A 227 19.38 1.86 -6.80
CA PRO A 227 18.47 1.30 -7.79
C PRO A 227 18.15 -0.17 -7.52
N LEU A 228 16.90 -0.56 -7.78
CA LEU A 228 16.56 -1.93 -8.10
C LEU A 228 16.64 -2.15 -9.61
N GLU A 229 16.76 -3.40 -10.03
CA GLU A 229 16.56 -3.74 -11.42
C GLU A 229 15.07 -3.50 -11.78
N SER A 230 14.79 -3.46 -13.07
CA SER A 230 13.45 -3.25 -13.58
C SER A 230 13.37 -3.90 -14.96
N ASN A 231 12.32 -4.68 -15.20
CA ASN A 231 12.08 -5.29 -16.49
C ASN A 231 10.83 -4.66 -17.08
N GLU A 232 10.98 -3.45 -17.60
CA GLU A 232 9.92 -2.64 -18.20
C GLU A 232 9.18 -3.34 -19.37
N ALA A 233 9.74 -4.44 -19.89
CA ALA A 233 9.13 -5.27 -20.93
C ALA A 233 8.27 -6.43 -20.36
N ALA A 234 8.38 -6.74 -19.07
CA ALA A 234 7.64 -7.82 -18.45
C ALA A 234 6.14 -7.58 -18.49
N SER A 235 5.44 -8.67 -18.70
CA SER A 235 3.98 -8.74 -18.80
C SER A 235 3.49 -9.89 -17.95
N PRO A 236 2.21 -9.91 -17.57
CA PRO A 236 1.60 -11.11 -17.05
C PRO A 236 1.88 -12.33 -17.93
N GLU A 237 1.96 -13.52 -17.34
CA GLU A 237 2.01 -14.79 -18.05
C GLU A 237 0.64 -15.11 -18.66
N TYR A 238 0.22 -14.32 -19.65
CA TYR A 238 -1.10 -14.43 -20.27
C TYR A 238 -1.40 -15.84 -20.78
N HIS A 239 -0.41 -16.52 -21.35
CA HIS A 239 -0.59 -17.89 -21.81
C HIS A 239 -0.99 -18.86 -20.69
N ARG A 240 -0.54 -18.61 -19.45
CA ARG A 240 -0.83 -19.41 -18.25
C ARG A 240 -2.17 -19.04 -17.62
N LEU A 241 -2.56 -17.76 -17.67
CA LEU A 241 -3.89 -17.31 -17.22
C LEU A 241 -5.06 -18.00 -17.95
N TYR A 242 -4.82 -18.53 -19.14
CA TYR A 242 -5.82 -19.22 -19.96
C TYR A 242 -5.50 -20.70 -20.20
N GLU A 243 -4.56 -21.29 -19.44
CA GLU A 243 -4.15 -22.69 -19.60
C GLU A 243 -5.22 -23.68 -19.11
N ASP A 244 -5.99 -23.29 -18.10
CA ASP A 244 -7.08 -24.07 -17.49
C ASP A 244 -8.38 -24.06 -18.31
N ASP A 245 -8.36 -23.57 -19.56
CA ASP A 245 -9.55 -23.37 -20.40
C ASP A 245 -10.67 -22.55 -19.72
N ARG A 246 -10.30 -21.66 -18.79
CA ARG A 246 -11.16 -20.67 -18.11
C ARG A 246 -10.31 -19.48 -17.64
N LEU A 247 -10.96 -18.35 -17.40
CA LEU A 247 -10.41 -17.27 -16.58
C LEU A 247 -11.42 -16.92 -15.48
N VAL A 248 -11.01 -17.00 -14.23
CA VAL A 248 -11.81 -16.63 -13.06
C VAL A 248 -11.11 -15.54 -12.27
N ALA A 249 -11.71 -14.35 -12.24
CA ALA A 249 -11.18 -13.22 -11.48
C ALA A 249 -12.10 -12.89 -10.30
N TYR A 250 -11.53 -12.73 -9.12
CA TYR A 250 -12.24 -12.25 -7.95
C TYR A 250 -11.97 -10.77 -7.74
N SER A 251 -13.02 -9.98 -7.46
CA SER A 251 -12.91 -8.55 -7.19
C SER A 251 -13.67 -8.18 -5.91
N PHE A 252 -12.94 -7.72 -4.90
CA PHE A 252 -13.49 -7.38 -3.59
C PHE A 252 -13.49 -5.87 -3.37
N PHE A 253 -14.61 -5.37 -2.84
CA PHE A 253 -14.82 -3.97 -2.51
C PHE A 253 -15.24 -3.82 -1.04
N GLY A 254 -14.36 -3.24 -0.23
CA GLY A 254 -14.61 -3.05 1.19
C GLY A 254 -15.64 -1.94 1.45
N LEU A 255 -16.57 -2.22 2.35
CA LEU A 255 -17.50 -1.26 2.94
C LEU A 255 -16.74 -0.21 3.77
N ASP A 256 -17.10 1.06 3.63
CA ASP A 256 -16.52 2.18 4.37
C ASP A 256 -17.40 2.60 5.55
N ASN A 257 -18.70 2.79 5.32
CA ASN A 257 -19.67 3.09 6.35
C ASN A 257 -21.02 2.41 6.07
N GLU A 258 -21.41 1.49 6.95
CA GLU A 258 -22.62 0.70 6.79
C GLU A 258 -23.93 1.50 6.73
N ALA A 259 -23.95 2.68 7.35
CA ALA A 259 -25.11 3.54 7.51
C ALA A 259 -25.13 4.70 6.49
N ASP A 260 -24.09 4.85 5.68
CA ASP A 260 -24.05 5.89 4.66
C ASP A 260 -24.68 5.43 3.35
N ALA A 261 -25.65 6.19 2.87
CA ALA A 261 -26.21 5.98 1.53
C ALA A 261 -25.16 6.26 0.44
N TYR A 262 -24.15 7.07 0.72
CA TYR A 262 -23.09 7.47 -0.20
C TYR A 262 -21.76 6.74 0.06
N ASP A 263 -21.82 5.57 0.70
CA ASP A 263 -20.67 4.73 0.99
C ASP A 263 -19.69 4.64 -0.20
N TYR A 264 -18.42 4.94 0.07
CA TYR A 264 -17.38 4.97 -0.95
C TYR A 264 -17.07 3.57 -1.51
N GLY A 265 -17.16 2.52 -0.69
CA GLY A 265 -17.02 1.13 -1.11
C GLY A 265 -18.05 0.75 -2.18
N ALA A 266 -19.32 1.06 -1.92
CA ALA A 266 -20.42 0.89 -2.86
C ALA A 266 -20.18 1.71 -4.12
N LYS A 267 -19.81 2.99 -3.99
CA LYS A 267 -19.53 3.85 -5.16
C LYS A 267 -18.45 3.21 -6.05
N ASN A 268 -17.37 2.70 -5.46
CA ASN A 268 -16.31 2.01 -6.20
C ASN A 268 -16.80 0.73 -6.86
N TYR A 269 -17.53 -0.11 -6.12
CA TYR A 269 -18.09 -1.35 -6.64
C TYR A 269 -19.03 -1.12 -7.83
N PHE A 270 -20.00 -0.21 -7.71
CA PHE A 270 -20.92 0.10 -8.80
C PHE A 270 -20.23 0.80 -9.97
N THR A 271 -19.20 1.62 -9.70
CA THR A 271 -18.36 2.22 -10.75
C THR A 271 -17.60 1.16 -11.52
N TRP A 272 -17.07 0.16 -10.81
CA TRP A 272 -16.42 -1.00 -11.41
C TRP A 272 -17.38 -1.78 -12.31
N LEU A 273 -18.57 -2.14 -11.80
CA LEU A 273 -19.62 -2.83 -12.56
C LEU A 273 -19.98 -2.08 -13.84
N ARG A 274 -20.23 -0.77 -13.73
CA ARG A 274 -20.55 0.10 -14.87
C ARG A 274 -19.42 0.11 -15.89
N THR A 275 -18.17 0.27 -15.45
CA THR A 275 -17.01 0.38 -16.33
C THR A 275 -16.77 -0.92 -17.09
N VAL A 276 -16.81 -2.06 -16.40
CA VAL A 276 -16.65 -3.39 -16.99
C VAL A 276 -17.77 -3.68 -17.99
N THR A 277 -19.03 -3.51 -17.59
CA THR A 277 -20.18 -3.86 -18.46
C THR A 277 -20.34 -2.92 -19.66
N ARG A 278 -19.91 -1.66 -19.56
CA ARG A 278 -19.85 -0.77 -20.74
C ARG A 278 -18.77 -1.19 -21.72
N ALA A 279 -17.62 -1.63 -21.22
CA ALA A 279 -16.53 -2.11 -22.07
C ALA A 279 -16.79 -3.51 -22.65
N GLN A 280 -17.56 -4.35 -21.94
CA GLN A 280 -17.93 -5.72 -22.32
C GLN A 280 -19.45 -5.94 -22.20
N PRO A 281 -20.25 -5.41 -23.16
CA PRO A 281 -21.71 -5.48 -23.10
C PRO A 281 -22.29 -6.90 -23.26
N THR A 282 -21.46 -7.87 -23.65
CA THR A 282 -21.85 -9.28 -23.74
C THR A 282 -21.81 -10.01 -22.41
N MET A 283 -21.22 -9.41 -21.36
CA MET A 283 -21.26 -9.96 -20.01
C MET A 283 -22.68 -10.09 -19.48
N ARG A 284 -22.92 -11.17 -18.73
CA ARG A 284 -24.21 -11.48 -18.12
C ARG A 284 -24.06 -11.58 -16.62
N PHE A 285 -24.99 -10.95 -15.92
CA PHE A 285 -25.07 -10.98 -14.47
C PHE A 285 -25.69 -12.30 -13.98
N SER A 286 -25.15 -12.83 -12.89
CA SER A 286 -25.81 -13.85 -12.08
C SER A 286 -25.47 -13.66 -10.59
N VAL A 287 -26.33 -14.19 -9.71
CA VAL A 287 -26.19 -14.10 -8.25
C VAL A 287 -26.27 -15.54 -7.70
N PRO A 288 -25.14 -16.20 -7.40
CA PRO A 288 -25.12 -17.64 -7.15
C PRO A 288 -25.88 -18.11 -5.91
N ASP A 289 -26.06 -17.24 -4.92
CA ASP A 289 -26.81 -17.58 -3.70
C ASP A 289 -28.34 -17.55 -3.89
N GLY A 290 -28.81 -17.18 -5.09
CA GLY A 290 -30.22 -17.14 -5.45
C GLY A 290 -30.96 -15.87 -5.02
N THR A 291 -30.28 -14.90 -4.40
CA THR A 291 -30.88 -13.63 -4.00
C THR A 291 -31.26 -12.81 -5.24
N ASP A 292 -32.52 -12.37 -5.29
CA ASP A 292 -32.96 -11.42 -6.32
C ASP A 292 -32.60 -9.98 -5.92
N LEU A 293 -31.44 -9.52 -6.40
CA LEU A 293 -30.95 -8.15 -6.17
C LEU A 293 -31.76 -7.08 -6.91
N LEU A 294 -32.67 -7.47 -7.81
CA LEU A 294 -33.54 -6.57 -8.58
C LEU A 294 -34.97 -6.53 -8.04
N ALA A 295 -35.36 -7.45 -7.13
CA ALA A 295 -36.62 -7.40 -6.39
C ALA A 295 -36.61 -6.29 -5.32
N VAL A 296 -36.45 -5.04 -5.75
CA VAL A 296 -36.40 -3.87 -4.86
C VAL A 296 -37.82 -3.51 -4.42
N THR A 297 -37.99 -3.23 -3.14
CA THR A 297 -39.23 -2.71 -2.57
C THR A 297 -39.01 -1.31 -2.00
N TRP A 298 -40.05 -0.48 -1.93
CA TRP A 298 -40.02 0.80 -1.22
C TRP A 298 -41.35 1.00 -0.50
N ASN A 299 -41.32 1.29 0.80
CA ASN A 299 -42.51 1.42 1.64
C ASN A 299 -43.49 0.23 1.49
N GLY A 300 -42.95 -0.99 1.44
CA GLY A 300 -43.72 -2.23 1.31
C GLY A 300 -44.28 -2.51 -0.09
N ARG A 301 -43.98 -1.68 -1.10
CA ARG A 301 -44.42 -1.87 -2.49
C ARG A 301 -43.25 -2.30 -3.37
N PRO A 302 -43.43 -3.27 -4.29
CA PRO A 302 -42.39 -3.61 -5.25
C PRO A 302 -42.16 -2.46 -6.24
N ILE A 303 -40.90 -2.20 -6.57
CA ILE A 303 -40.52 -1.28 -7.63
C ILE A 303 -40.52 -2.07 -8.95
N ALA A 304 -41.26 -1.59 -9.94
CA ALA A 304 -41.32 -2.24 -11.25
C ALA A 304 -40.10 -1.90 -12.12
N ASN A 305 -39.77 -2.81 -13.04
CA ASN A 305 -38.75 -2.63 -14.08
C ASN A 305 -37.38 -2.19 -13.51
N VAL A 306 -36.95 -2.87 -12.45
CA VAL A 306 -35.60 -2.68 -11.90
C VAL A 306 -34.62 -3.45 -12.77
N THR A 307 -33.58 -2.76 -13.22
CA THR A 307 -32.48 -3.34 -13.99
C THR A 307 -31.17 -3.01 -13.30
N TYR A 308 -30.12 -3.76 -13.60
CA TYR A 308 -28.77 -3.47 -13.12
C TYR A 308 -28.33 -2.04 -13.47
N GLU A 309 -28.59 -1.59 -14.70
CA GLU A 309 -28.28 -0.23 -15.13
C GLU A 309 -29.02 0.82 -14.30
N ARG A 310 -30.29 0.57 -13.97
CA ARG A 310 -31.09 1.48 -13.15
C ARG A 310 -30.58 1.56 -11.72
N VAL A 311 -30.23 0.42 -11.11
CA VAL A 311 -29.60 0.37 -9.78
C VAL A 311 -28.28 1.14 -9.78
N ILE A 312 -27.43 0.88 -10.78
CA ILE A 312 -26.17 1.59 -11.00
C ILE A 312 -26.41 3.11 -11.12
N GLY A 313 -27.46 3.53 -11.83
CA GLY A 313 -27.86 4.94 -11.97
C GLY A 313 -28.29 5.58 -10.65
N TRP A 314 -29.05 4.88 -9.80
CA TRP A 314 -29.41 5.37 -8.47
C TRP A 314 -28.19 5.59 -7.58
N VAL A 315 -27.25 4.64 -7.60
CA VAL A 315 -26.06 4.69 -6.73
C VAL A 315 -24.99 5.68 -7.24
N LEU A 316 -24.82 5.85 -8.54
CA LEU A 316 -23.72 6.70 -9.03
C LEU A 316 -24.18 8.09 -9.48
N ASP A 317 -25.36 8.21 -10.08
CA ASP A 317 -25.76 9.42 -10.78
C ASP A 317 -26.83 10.23 -10.03
N ASP A 318 -27.37 9.69 -8.94
CA ASP A 318 -28.57 10.21 -8.29
C ASP A 318 -29.73 10.44 -9.29
N ALA A 319 -29.87 9.53 -10.27
CA ALA A 319 -30.78 9.69 -11.40
C ALA A 319 -31.70 8.47 -11.59
N ASN A 320 -32.78 8.65 -12.35
CA ASN A 320 -33.72 7.59 -12.76
C ASN A 320 -34.44 6.85 -11.62
N TYR A 321 -34.62 7.52 -10.47
CA TYR A 321 -35.42 7.02 -9.35
C TYR A 321 -36.85 6.70 -9.79
N PRO A 322 -37.48 5.65 -9.23
CA PRO A 322 -38.90 5.39 -9.42
C PRO A 322 -39.75 6.59 -8.98
N SER A 323 -40.88 6.80 -9.65
CA SER A 323 -41.83 7.87 -9.31
C SER A 323 -42.35 7.80 -7.88
N GLU A 324 -42.32 6.61 -7.29
CA GLU A 324 -42.70 6.27 -5.93
C GLU A 324 -41.69 6.77 -4.88
N VAL A 325 -40.46 7.11 -5.31
CA VAL A 325 -39.39 7.61 -4.44
C VAL A 325 -39.33 9.13 -4.59
N SER A 326 -39.84 9.84 -3.58
CA SER A 326 -39.77 11.29 -3.55
C SER A 326 -38.32 11.77 -3.47
N SER A 327 -38.04 13.02 -3.86
CA SER A 327 -36.69 13.59 -3.72
C SER A 327 -36.17 13.57 -2.28
N ALA A 328 -37.06 13.71 -1.29
CA ALA A 328 -36.71 13.65 0.14
C ALA A 328 -36.33 12.22 0.58
N ASP A 329 -36.86 11.20 -0.10
CA ASP A 329 -36.67 9.78 0.25
C ASP A 329 -35.47 9.13 -0.44
N ARG A 330 -34.88 9.77 -1.46
CA ARG A 330 -33.79 9.20 -2.28
C ARG A 330 -32.64 8.64 -1.47
N ARG A 331 -32.21 9.35 -0.43
CA ARG A 331 -31.12 8.91 0.45
C ARG A 331 -31.46 7.60 1.17
N ALA A 332 -32.67 7.49 1.72
CA ALA A 332 -33.11 6.31 2.44
C ALA A 332 -33.35 5.13 1.48
N PHE A 333 -33.96 5.38 0.32
CA PHE A 333 -34.14 4.39 -0.74
C PHE A 333 -32.78 3.84 -1.23
N ARG A 334 -31.82 4.73 -1.50
CA ARG A 334 -30.47 4.36 -1.90
C ARG A 334 -29.79 3.48 -0.84
N LEU A 335 -29.85 3.86 0.44
CA LEU A 335 -29.30 3.04 1.53
C LEU A 335 -29.96 1.64 1.58
N GLN A 336 -31.26 1.55 1.36
CA GLN A 336 -31.96 0.26 1.31
C GLN A 336 -31.45 -0.60 0.14
N VAL A 337 -31.28 -0.01 -1.05
CA VAL A 337 -30.70 -0.71 -2.21
C VAL A 337 -29.29 -1.19 -1.91
N LEU A 338 -28.44 -0.36 -1.28
CA LEU A 338 -27.09 -0.77 -0.89
C LEU A 338 -27.10 -1.96 0.09
N ARG A 339 -28.02 -1.97 1.06
CA ARG A 339 -28.19 -3.08 2.00
C ARG A 339 -28.62 -4.37 1.32
N GLN A 340 -29.47 -4.30 0.29
CA GLN A 340 -29.89 -5.46 -0.49
C GLN A 340 -28.73 -6.07 -1.30
N TRP A 341 -27.77 -5.25 -1.73
CA TRP A 341 -26.61 -5.69 -2.52
C TRP A 341 -25.41 -6.14 -1.69
N ARG A 342 -25.29 -5.62 -0.47
CA ARG A 342 -24.16 -5.89 0.43
C ARG A 342 -24.11 -7.37 0.82
N GLY A 343 -22.91 -7.95 0.79
CA GLY A 343 -22.67 -9.31 1.28
C GLY A 343 -22.91 -10.41 0.25
N HIS A 344 -23.37 -10.08 -0.95
CA HIS A 344 -23.66 -11.03 -2.02
C HIS A 344 -22.55 -11.07 -3.08
N TYR A 345 -22.30 -12.26 -3.63
CA TYR A 345 -21.49 -12.38 -4.84
C TYR A 345 -22.34 -12.06 -6.06
N VAL A 346 -21.84 -11.17 -6.91
CA VAL A 346 -22.37 -10.93 -8.25
C VAL A 346 -21.34 -11.43 -9.24
N HIS A 347 -21.78 -12.29 -10.15
CA HIS A 347 -20.93 -12.85 -11.19
C HIS A 347 -21.23 -12.16 -12.52
N LEU A 348 -20.17 -11.79 -13.25
CA LEU A 348 -20.25 -11.35 -14.64
C LEU A 348 -19.59 -12.43 -15.51
N GLY A 349 -20.39 -13.12 -16.32
CA GLY A 349 -19.91 -14.18 -17.21
C GLY A 349 -19.95 -13.77 -18.67
N MET A 350 -18.91 -14.10 -19.43
CA MET A 350 -18.92 -14.11 -20.90
C MET A 350 -18.07 -15.26 -21.44
N ASN A 351 -18.11 -15.49 -22.74
CA ASN A 351 -17.15 -16.36 -23.41
C ASN A 351 -16.17 -15.52 -24.25
N ALA A 352 -14.96 -16.02 -24.45
CA ALA A 352 -13.98 -15.44 -25.37
C ALA A 352 -13.35 -16.53 -26.23
N GLN A 353 -13.10 -16.21 -27.50
CA GLN A 353 -12.28 -17.05 -28.35
C GLN A 353 -10.81 -16.82 -27.98
N VAL A 354 -10.14 -17.88 -27.51
CA VAL A 354 -8.70 -17.88 -27.22
C VAL A 354 -8.01 -18.75 -28.25
N SER A 355 -6.98 -18.22 -28.90
CA SER A 355 -6.08 -19.02 -29.73
C SER A 355 -4.68 -19.01 -29.14
N THR A 356 -4.11 -20.19 -28.91
CA THR A 356 -2.72 -20.39 -28.46
C THR A 356 -2.12 -21.50 -29.29
N GLU A 357 -0.89 -21.32 -29.79
CA GLU A 357 -0.17 -22.36 -30.56
C GLU A 357 -0.98 -22.93 -31.74
N GLY A 358 -1.78 -22.07 -32.40
CA GLY A 358 -2.63 -22.47 -33.53
C GLY A 358 -3.92 -23.21 -33.16
N ARG A 359 -4.16 -23.52 -31.88
CA ARG A 359 -5.43 -24.09 -31.40
C ARG A 359 -6.36 -22.99 -30.91
N SER A 360 -7.56 -22.93 -31.49
CA SER A 360 -8.61 -21.99 -31.09
C SER A 360 -9.69 -22.69 -30.26
N ARG A 361 -10.11 -22.08 -29.15
CA ARG A 361 -11.12 -22.62 -28.23
C ARG A 361 -11.97 -21.50 -27.63
N LEU A 362 -13.19 -21.84 -27.24
CA LEU A 362 -14.09 -20.95 -26.53
C LEU A 362 -13.83 -21.09 -25.03
N VAL A 363 -13.40 -20.02 -24.37
CA VAL A 363 -13.03 -19.97 -22.96
C VAL A 363 -14.03 -19.13 -22.18
N PRO A 364 -14.67 -19.65 -21.12
CA PRO A 364 -15.46 -18.86 -20.20
C PRO A 364 -14.56 -17.89 -19.40
N ILE A 365 -14.99 -16.64 -19.34
CA ILE A 365 -14.44 -15.60 -18.48
C ILE A 365 -15.50 -15.27 -17.42
N GLU A 366 -15.15 -15.43 -16.16
CA GLU A 366 -16.03 -15.21 -15.02
C GLU A 366 -15.39 -14.19 -14.06
N LEU A 367 -16.07 -13.08 -13.84
CA LEU A 367 -15.68 -12.10 -12.83
C LEU A 367 -16.61 -12.25 -11.63
N ARG A 368 -16.07 -12.72 -10.50
CA ARG A 368 -16.77 -12.91 -9.25
C ARG A 368 -16.51 -11.71 -8.36
N THR A 369 -17.49 -10.83 -8.22
CA THR A 369 -17.31 -9.59 -7.48
C THR A 369 -18.16 -9.56 -6.22
N TRP A 370 -17.65 -8.91 -5.19
CA TRP A 370 -18.29 -8.83 -3.88
C TRP A 370 -18.10 -7.45 -3.27
N TYR A 371 -19.14 -6.91 -2.64
CA TYR A 371 -19.10 -5.67 -1.88
C TYR A 371 -19.67 -5.87 -0.47
N GLY A 372 -18.95 -5.41 0.55
CA GLY A 372 -19.47 -5.40 1.91
C GLY A 372 -18.41 -5.34 3.00
N ASP A 373 -18.82 -5.73 4.20
CA ASP A 373 -18.02 -5.62 5.42
C ASP A 373 -16.88 -6.64 5.50
N GLU A 374 -15.67 -6.12 5.64
CA GLU A 374 -14.43 -6.88 5.76
C GLU A 374 -13.72 -6.65 7.11
N GLU A 375 -14.22 -5.71 7.91
CA GLU A 375 -13.57 -5.25 9.13
C GLU A 375 -14.22 -5.83 10.38
N ASN A 376 -15.55 -5.89 10.45
CA ASN A 376 -16.23 -6.37 11.65
C ASN A 376 -16.21 -7.91 11.77
N ASP A 377 -16.17 -8.64 10.64
CA ASP A 377 -15.96 -10.10 10.61
C ASP A 377 -14.78 -10.47 9.72
N GLN A 378 -13.58 -10.17 10.20
CA GLN A 378 -12.32 -10.50 9.53
C GLN A 378 -12.19 -11.99 9.23
N ARG A 379 -12.79 -12.88 10.04
CA ARG A 379 -12.74 -14.33 9.80
C ARG A 379 -13.58 -14.72 8.59
N ALA A 380 -14.77 -14.14 8.43
CA ALA A 380 -15.57 -14.34 7.22
C ALA A 380 -14.87 -13.77 5.98
N ALA A 381 -14.28 -12.58 6.08
CA ALA A 381 -13.49 -12.00 4.99
C ALA A 381 -12.29 -12.88 4.61
N ALA A 382 -11.52 -13.36 5.59
CA ALA A 382 -10.40 -14.26 5.34
C ALA A 382 -10.86 -15.56 4.66
N ARG A 383 -12.00 -16.15 5.06
CA ARG A 383 -12.58 -17.32 4.36
C ARG A 383 -12.96 -17.02 2.91
N ARG A 384 -13.53 -15.85 2.63
CA ARG A 384 -13.85 -15.42 1.26
C ARG A 384 -12.60 -15.30 0.40
N TYR A 385 -11.54 -14.68 0.93
CA TYR A 385 -10.27 -14.54 0.22
C TYR A 385 -9.56 -15.89 0.04
N ALA A 386 -9.65 -16.80 1.02
CA ALA A 386 -9.11 -18.14 0.88
C ALA A 386 -9.79 -18.93 -0.26
N ALA A 387 -11.09 -18.73 -0.48
CA ALA A 387 -11.77 -19.30 -1.65
C ALA A 387 -11.27 -18.65 -2.95
N ALA A 388 -11.09 -17.33 -2.97
CA ALA A 388 -10.56 -16.63 -4.14
C ALA A 388 -9.12 -17.05 -4.49
N PHE A 389 -8.24 -17.18 -3.49
CA PHE A 389 -6.88 -17.68 -3.67
C PHE A 389 -6.86 -19.12 -4.19
N ARG A 390 -7.81 -19.96 -3.77
CA ARG A 390 -7.88 -21.35 -4.24
C ARG A 390 -8.38 -21.47 -5.68
N ASP A 391 -9.43 -20.72 -6.01
CA ASP A 391 -10.24 -20.99 -7.20
C ASP A 391 -9.94 -20.02 -8.35
N GLY A 392 -9.45 -18.82 -8.04
CA GLY A 392 -9.21 -17.73 -8.98
C GLY A 392 -7.86 -17.82 -9.70
N ASP A 393 -7.79 -17.14 -10.83
CA ASP A 393 -6.56 -16.83 -11.58
C ASP A 393 -6.10 -15.40 -11.26
N VAL A 394 -7.07 -14.55 -10.87
CA VAL A 394 -6.83 -13.16 -10.49
C VAL A 394 -7.54 -12.86 -9.18
N PHE A 395 -6.80 -12.39 -8.20
CA PHE A 395 -7.31 -11.78 -6.98
C PHE A 395 -7.18 -10.27 -7.08
N GLN A 396 -8.29 -9.54 -6.93
CA GLN A 396 -8.29 -8.09 -6.88
C GLN A 396 -8.98 -7.59 -5.61
N TYR A 397 -8.31 -6.69 -4.90
CA TYR A 397 -8.86 -5.99 -3.74
C TYR A 397 -8.91 -4.48 -3.96
N THR A 398 -10.01 -3.84 -3.54
CA THR A 398 -10.16 -2.39 -3.50
C THR A 398 -10.92 -1.96 -2.26
N GLY A 399 -10.24 -1.34 -1.29
CA GLY A 399 -10.89 -0.97 -0.04
C GLY A 399 -9.92 -0.40 0.98
N HIS A 400 -10.30 -0.46 2.24
CA HIS A 400 -9.43 -0.03 3.33
C HIS A 400 -8.11 -0.77 3.29
N SER A 401 -7.02 -0.03 3.53
CA SER A 401 -5.79 -0.72 3.82
C SER A 401 -5.95 -1.34 5.20
N HIS A 402 -6.07 -2.66 5.23
CA HIS A 402 -5.86 -3.42 6.44
C HIS A 402 -4.41 -3.26 6.95
N LEU A 403 -3.51 -2.60 6.19
CA LEU A 403 -2.16 -2.20 6.63
C LEU A 403 -1.35 -3.38 7.21
N GLY A 404 -1.50 -4.56 6.60
CA GLY A 404 -0.86 -5.80 7.05
C GLY A 404 -1.47 -6.38 8.33
N PHE A 405 -2.64 -5.91 8.78
CA PHE A 405 -3.42 -6.48 9.87
C PHE A 405 -4.91 -6.48 9.50
N GLY A 406 -5.44 -7.66 9.23
CA GLY A 406 -6.85 -7.84 8.86
C GLY A 406 -7.00 -9.11 8.04
N PRO A 407 -8.10 -9.27 7.30
CA PRO A 407 -8.35 -10.52 6.58
C PRO A 407 -7.24 -10.85 5.58
N LEU A 408 -6.66 -9.86 4.89
CA LEU A 408 -5.54 -10.04 3.96
C LEU A 408 -4.16 -10.28 4.60
N ASP A 409 -4.05 -10.41 5.92
CA ASP A 409 -2.77 -10.77 6.53
C ASP A 409 -2.34 -12.20 6.10
N PRO A 410 -1.14 -12.39 5.51
CA PRO A 410 -0.62 -13.71 5.11
C PRO A 410 -0.73 -14.78 6.19
N VAL A 411 -0.65 -14.42 7.48
CA VAL A 411 -0.74 -15.38 8.60
C VAL A 411 -2.11 -16.06 8.70
N ASN A 412 -3.15 -15.51 8.06
CA ASN A 412 -4.48 -16.12 8.01
C ASN A 412 -4.57 -17.30 7.04
N TYR A 413 -3.53 -17.52 6.22
CA TYR A 413 -3.58 -18.46 5.11
C TYR A 413 -2.46 -19.49 5.21
N PRO A 414 -2.78 -20.80 5.26
CA PRO A 414 -1.77 -21.81 5.01
C PRO A 414 -1.44 -21.86 3.52
N ALA A 415 -0.20 -22.26 3.18
CA ALA A 415 0.24 -22.44 1.79
C ALA A 415 -0.68 -23.37 0.97
N SER A 416 -1.35 -24.33 1.61
CA SER A 416 -2.30 -25.25 0.97
C SER A 416 -3.56 -24.60 0.40
N VAL A 417 -3.82 -23.32 0.69
CA VAL A 417 -4.91 -22.56 0.08
C VAL A 417 -4.56 -22.16 -1.36
N PHE A 418 -3.28 -21.98 -1.67
CA PHE A 418 -2.80 -21.54 -2.97
C PHE A 418 -2.61 -22.74 -3.91
N PRO A 419 -3.16 -22.68 -5.13
CA PRO A 419 -3.00 -23.73 -6.12
C PRO A 419 -1.59 -23.67 -6.73
N ASN A 420 -1.13 -24.79 -7.29
CA ASN A 420 0.12 -24.82 -8.06
C ASN A 420 -0.13 -24.40 -9.52
N LYS A 421 -0.52 -23.14 -9.73
CA LYS A 421 -0.72 -22.53 -11.06
C LYS A 421 -0.40 -21.04 -11.04
N TYR A 422 -0.34 -20.41 -12.20
CA TYR A 422 -0.08 -18.97 -12.25
C TYR A 422 -1.28 -18.15 -11.73
N GLN A 423 -1.01 -17.14 -10.89
CA GLN A 423 -1.99 -16.22 -10.36
C GLN A 423 -1.51 -14.76 -10.41
N LEU A 424 -2.46 -13.84 -10.52
CA LEU A 424 -2.25 -12.41 -10.31
C LEU A 424 -2.91 -11.96 -9.02
N MET A 425 -2.22 -11.13 -8.23
CA MET A 425 -2.78 -10.50 -7.04
C MET A 425 -2.63 -8.98 -7.12
N MET A 426 -3.74 -8.25 -7.21
CA MET A 426 -3.76 -6.80 -7.15
C MET A 426 -4.43 -6.32 -5.87
N VAL A 427 -3.77 -5.40 -5.16
CA VAL A 427 -4.30 -4.77 -3.95
C VAL A 427 -4.24 -3.25 -4.12
N ASN A 428 -5.41 -2.63 -4.33
CA ASN A 428 -5.58 -1.18 -4.29
C ASN A 428 -6.12 -0.77 -2.91
N SER A 429 -5.32 -0.11 -2.09
CA SER A 429 -5.75 0.37 -0.77
C SER A 429 -5.00 1.64 -0.34
N CYS A 430 -5.21 2.16 0.88
CA CYS A 430 -4.45 3.32 1.37
C CYS A 430 -2.93 3.09 1.31
N VAL A 431 -2.42 1.90 1.60
CA VAL A 431 -1.04 1.51 1.26
C VAL A 431 -1.08 0.01 1.12
N SER A 432 -0.55 -0.52 0.02
CA SER A 432 -0.52 -1.97 -0.20
C SER A 432 0.86 -2.51 -0.56
N PHE A 433 1.86 -1.65 -0.77
CA PHE A 433 3.24 -2.11 -0.98
C PHE A 433 3.79 -2.91 0.22
N ASN A 434 3.14 -2.85 1.38
CA ASN A 434 3.43 -3.74 2.50
C ASN A 434 2.98 -5.21 2.31
N TYR A 435 2.22 -5.50 1.25
CA TYR A 435 1.88 -6.87 0.83
C TYR A 435 2.82 -7.38 -0.27
N TYR A 436 3.72 -6.53 -0.75
CA TYR A 436 4.76 -6.90 -1.71
C TYR A 436 5.51 -8.13 -1.22
N ASN A 437 5.69 -9.12 -2.09
CA ASN A 437 6.34 -10.42 -1.88
C ASN A 437 5.87 -11.33 -0.73
N GLN A 438 4.99 -10.86 0.17
CA GLN A 438 4.58 -11.59 1.36
C GLN A 438 3.89 -12.93 1.04
N PHE A 439 3.18 -12.97 -0.08
CA PHE A 439 2.44 -14.17 -0.52
C PHE A 439 3.28 -15.16 -1.33
N PHE A 440 4.50 -14.80 -1.78
CA PHE A 440 5.35 -15.72 -2.55
C PHE A 440 5.75 -16.96 -1.75
N ARG A 441 5.95 -16.82 -0.43
CA ARG A 441 6.27 -17.96 0.44
C ARG A 441 5.09 -18.93 0.61
N LEU A 442 3.87 -18.46 0.39
CA LEU A 442 2.66 -19.26 0.50
C LEU A 442 2.25 -19.88 -0.84
N HIS A 443 2.61 -19.24 -1.95
CA HIS A 443 2.27 -19.69 -3.27
C HIS A 443 3.24 -20.76 -3.79
N PRO A 444 2.78 -21.97 -4.17
CA PRO A 444 3.65 -22.95 -4.82
C PRO A 444 4.30 -22.36 -6.08
N GLY A 445 5.63 -22.41 -6.18
CA GLY A 445 6.40 -21.79 -7.25
C GLY A 445 6.79 -20.33 -7.01
N GLY A 446 6.36 -19.70 -5.92
CA GLY A 446 6.77 -18.35 -5.54
C GLY A 446 6.49 -17.31 -6.64
N SER A 447 7.47 -16.46 -6.90
CA SER A 447 7.43 -15.41 -7.94
C SER A 447 7.25 -15.96 -9.36
N ALA A 448 7.60 -17.22 -9.62
CA ALA A 448 7.36 -17.83 -10.93
C ALA A 448 5.88 -18.14 -11.18
N ASN A 449 5.04 -18.14 -10.14
CA ASN A 449 3.62 -18.47 -10.24
C ASN A 449 2.70 -17.40 -9.64
N LEU A 450 3.24 -16.33 -9.07
CA LEU A 450 2.43 -15.27 -8.48
C LEU A 450 3.05 -13.93 -8.81
N ASP A 451 2.25 -13.08 -9.44
CA ASP A 451 2.62 -11.69 -9.66
C ASP A 451 1.77 -10.80 -8.77
N THR A 452 2.39 -9.79 -8.17
CA THR A 452 1.68 -8.83 -7.33
C THR A 452 1.66 -7.44 -7.97
N ILE A 453 0.53 -6.74 -7.84
CA ILE A 453 0.37 -5.33 -8.18
C ILE A 453 -0.09 -4.59 -6.91
N THR A 454 0.71 -3.65 -6.45
CA THR A 454 0.48 -2.91 -5.20
C THR A 454 0.72 -1.42 -5.41
N ASN A 455 0.36 -0.58 -4.43
CA ASN A 455 0.53 0.87 -4.45
C ASN A 455 1.40 1.33 -3.28
N GLY A 456 2.34 2.24 -3.59
CA GLY A 456 3.27 2.79 -2.61
C GLY A 456 2.66 3.85 -1.69
N ILE A 457 1.69 4.63 -2.19
CA ILE A 457 1.00 5.69 -1.43
C ILE A 457 -0.52 5.52 -1.50
N GLU A 458 -1.28 6.39 -0.84
CA GLU A 458 -2.74 6.32 -0.77
C GLU A 458 -3.45 6.31 -2.13
N VAL A 459 -4.15 5.20 -2.40
CA VAL A 459 -5.24 5.19 -3.38
C VAL A 459 -6.39 6.01 -2.79
N TYR A 460 -6.79 7.07 -3.49
CA TYR A 460 -8.04 7.73 -3.17
C TYR A 460 -9.22 6.80 -3.47
N LEU A 461 -10.19 6.74 -2.56
CA LEU A 461 -11.44 6.02 -2.81
C LEU A 461 -12.17 6.59 -4.03
N GLU A 462 -12.01 7.88 -4.34
CA GLU A 462 -12.49 8.44 -5.59
C GLU A 462 -11.70 7.85 -6.78
N GLY A 463 -12.39 7.20 -7.72
CA GLY A 463 -11.78 6.64 -8.93
C GLY A 463 -11.17 5.24 -8.76
N ALA A 464 -11.05 4.70 -7.54
CA ALA A 464 -10.47 3.37 -7.32
C ALA A 464 -11.23 2.26 -8.08
N GLY A 465 -12.57 2.32 -8.11
CA GLY A 465 -13.40 1.40 -8.89
C GLY A 465 -13.11 1.42 -10.39
N THR A 466 -12.86 2.60 -10.96
CA THR A 466 -12.46 2.75 -12.37
C THR A 466 -11.08 2.18 -12.62
N SER A 467 -10.10 2.51 -11.77
CA SER A 467 -8.73 1.98 -11.85
C SER A 467 -8.73 0.44 -11.82
N SER A 468 -9.45 -0.14 -10.86
CA SER A 468 -9.58 -1.59 -10.70
C SER A 468 -10.33 -2.24 -11.88
N ALA A 469 -11.34 -1.58 -12.46
CA ALA A 469 -12.00 -2.09 -13.66
C ALA A 469 -11.05 -2.14 -14.86
N ARG A 470 -10.20 -1.12 -15.02
CA ARG A 470 -9.22 -1.06 -16.11
C ARG A 470 -8.14 -2.12 -15.98
N PHE A 471 -7.73 -2.47 -14.75
CA PHE A 471 -6.84 -3.62 -14.51
C PHE A 471 -7.45 -4.92 -15.07
N ILE A 472 -8.68 -5.27 -14.65
CA ILE A 472 -9.35 -6.49 -15.13
C ILE A 472 -9.58 -6.45 -16.64
N LEU A 473 -9.99 -5.31 -17.18
CA LEU A 473 -10.18 -5.14 -18.63
C LEU A 473 -8.89 -5.35 -19.42
N ALA A 474 -7.75 -4.88 -18.90
CA ALA A 474 -6.45 -5.08 -19.54
C ALA A 474 -6.02 -6.55 -19.61
N LEU A 475 -6.59 -7.41 -18.76
CA LEU A 475 -6.35 -8.86 -18.79
C LEU A 475 -7.18 -9.58 -19.85
N MET A 476 -8.32 -9.01 -20.26
CA MET A 476 -9.32 -9.70 -21.10
C MET A 476 -9.65 -9.03 -22.45
N ASP A 477 -8.95 -7.96 -22.83
CA ASP A 477 -9.21 -7.25 -24.09
C ASP A 477 -8.34 -7.71 -25.29
N GLY A 478 -7.42 -8.64 -25.05
CA GLY A 478 -6.59 -9.29 -26.07
C GLY A 478 -5.44 -8.44 -26.59
N ARG A 479 -5.12 -7.31 -25.95
CA ARG A 479 -3.95 -6.50 -26.31
C ARG A 479 -2.65 -6.99 -25.67
N PHE A 480 -2.74 -7.89 -24.68
CA PHE A 480 -1.62 -8.52 -23.96
C PHE A 480 -0.52 -7.51 -23.56
N ARG A 481 -0.90 -6.56 -22.70
CA ARG A 481 -0.05 -5.43 -22.30
C ARG A 481 1.04 -5.88 -21.32
N ASN A 482 2.17 -5.18 -21.35
CA ASN A 482 3.15 -5.25 -20.27
C ASN A 482 2.66 -4.54 -18.99
N TYR A 483 3.30 -4.79 -17.86
CA TYR A 483 2.88 -4.23 -16.57
C TYR A 483 2.82 -2.71 -16.56
N ARG A 484 3.83 -2.06 -17.15
CA ARG A 484 3.87 -0.59 -17.27
C ARG A 484 2.63 -0.05 -18.00
N ALA A 485 2.21 -0.67 -19.09
CA ALA A 485 1.03 -0.26 -19.85
C ALA A 485 -0.26 -0.54 -19.08
N ILE A 486 -0.38 -1.68 -18.39
CA ILE A 486 -1.52 -1.97 -17.50
C ILE A 486 -1.64 -0.88 -16.43
N ILE A 487 -0.56 -0.59 -15.71
CA ILE A 487 -0.55 0.42 -14.64
C ILE A 487 -0.83 1.82 -15.18
N THR A 488 -0.33 2.15 -16.38
CA THR A 488 -0.64 3.43 -17.05
C THR A 488 -2.13 3.54 -17.37
N ASP A 489 -2.77 2.47 -17.85
CA ASP A 489 -4.20 2.47 -18.15
C ASP A 489 -5.04 2.61 -16.86
N MET A 490 -4.55 2.14 -15.72
CA MET A 490 -5.24 2.25 -14.42
C MET A 490 -5.34 3.68 -13.86
N ARG A 491 -4.62 4.66 -14.41
CA ARG A 491 -4.63 6.05 -13.94
C ARG A 491 -6.00 6.69 -14.06
N VAL A 492 -6.39 7.50 -13.09
CA VAL A 492 -7.70 8.15 -13.07
C VAL A 492 -7.58 9.65 -12.98
N ASP A 493 -8.43 10.37 -13.71
CA ASP A 493 -8.55 11.81 -13.54
C ASP A 493 -9.47 12.07 -12.35
N LEU A 494 -8.92 12.73 -11.34
CA LEU A 494 -9.64 13.20 -10.17
C LEU A 494 -9.93 14.70 -10.31
N PRO A 495 -10.97 15.23 -9.63
CA PRO A 495 -11.30 16.65 -9.70
C PRO A 495 -10.15 17.58 -9.30
N TRP A 496 -9.20 17.10 -8.49
CA TRP A 496 -8.05 17.84 -7.99
C TRP A 496 -6.70 17.34 -8.53
N GLU A 497 -6.67 16.24 -9.29
CA GLU A 497 -5.42 15.63 -9.76
C GLU A 497 -5.63 14.85 -11.07
N PRO A 498 -5.07 15.31 -12.20
CA PRO A 498 -5.14 14.57 -13.46
C PRO A 498 -4.21 13.36 -13.44
N ALA A 499 -4.62 12.28 -14.09
CA ALA A 499 -3.85 11.05 -14.24
C ALA A 499 -3.26 10.51 -12.92
N HIS A 500 -4.02 10.59 -11.83
CA HIS A 500 -3.62 10.12 -10.51
C HIS A 500 -3.19 8.65 -10.54
N ASP A 501 -2.02 8.39 -9.97
CA ASP A 501 -1.37 7.10 -9.85
C ASP A 501 -0.67 7.02 -8.48
N PRO A 502 -1.14 6.18 -7.55
CA PRO A 502 -0.65 6.12 -6.18
C PRO A 502 0.65 5.31 -6.07
N ASN A 503 1.58 5.57 -6.99
CA ASN A 503 2.83 4.86 -7.16
C ASN A 503 2.61 3.34 -7.27
N ARG A 504 1.72 2.93 -8.19
CA ARG A 504 1.49 1.51 -8.42
C ARG A 504 2.71 0.85 -9.03
N VAL A 505 3.00 -0.36 -8.55
CA VAL A 505 4.10 -1.18 -9.04
C VAL A 505 3.69 -2.64 -9.17
N ALA A 506 4.33 -3.33 -10.11
CA ALA A 506 4.26 -4.77 -10.29
C ALA A 506 5.58 -5.45 -9.91
N ASP A 507 5.47 -6.65 -9.32
CA ASP A 507 6.58 -7.52 -8.89
C ASP A 507 6.67 -8.82 -9.71
N GLY A 508 5.75 -8.98 -10.66
CA GLY A 508 5.64 -10.17 -11.51
C GLY A 508 6.67 -10.27 -12.62
N GLU A 509 7.87 -9.75 -12.43
CA GLU A 509 8.83 -9.58 -13.52
C GLU A 509 10.05 -10.47 -13.41
N LEU A 510 10.20 -11.09 -12.24
CA LEU A 510 11.39 -11.82 -11.83
C LEU A 510 11.66 -13.01 -12.73
N ASP A 511 10.58 -13.74 -13.05
CA ASP A 511 10.61 -15.04 -13.72
C ASP A 511 9.73 -15.07 -14.97
N ASN A 512 9.05 -13.95 -15.30
CA ASN A 512 8.09 -13.93 -16.39
C ASN A 512 8.77 -14.03 -17.75
N VAL A 513 8.27 -14.96 -18.56
CA VAL A 513 8.81 -15.29 -19.87
C VAL A 513 7.86 -14.97 -21.02
N PHE A 514 6.60 -14.60 -20.75
CA PHE A 514 5.65 -14.27 -21.81
C PHE A 514 6.14 -13.12 -22.67
N THR A 515 6.14 -13.37 -23.97
CA THR A 515 6.08 -12.33 -25.00
C THR A 515 5.16 -12.87 -26.10
N GLN A 516 4.46 -11.99 -26.82
CA GLN A 516 3.65 -12.43 -27.97
C GLN A 516 4.47 -13.17 -29.04
N ALA A 517 5.78 -12.88 -29.13
CA ALA A 517 6.68 -13.57 -30.05
C ALA A 517 6.98 -15.01 -29.61
N ARG A 518 7.17 -15.24 -28.31
CA ARG A 518 7.46 -16.57 -27.75
C ARG A 518 6.20 -17.42 -27.61
N PHE A 519 5.08 -16.80 -27.23
CA PHE A 519 3.79 -17.45 -27.05
C PHE A 519 2.71 -16.74 -27.88
N PRO A 520 2.61 -17.03 -29.18
CA PRO A 520 1.60 -16.43 -30.04
C PRO A 520 0.19 -16.73 -29.52
N MET A 521 -0.51 -15.67 -29.16
CA MET A 521 -1.84 -15.76 -28.55
C MET A 521 -2.78 -14.71 -29.14
N THR A 522 -4.06 -15.06 -29.30
CA THR A 522 -5.14 -14.11 -29.55
C THR A 522 -6.28 -14.34 -28.55
N LEU A 523 -6.94 -13.25 -28.17
CA LEU A 523 -8.13 -13.26 -27.32
C LEU A 523 -9.15 -12.32 -27.94
N THR A 524 -10.36 -12.82 -28.17
CA THR A 524 -11.46 -12.00 -28.71
C THR A 524 -12.73 -12.32 -27.92
N PRO A 525 -13.30 -11.35 -27.20
CA PRO A 525 -14.60 -11.53 -26.54
C PRO A 525 -15.64 -12.03 -27.55
N ALA A 526 -16.38 -13.08 -27.20
CA ALA A 526 -17.46 -13.58 -28.03
C ALA A 526 -18.56 -12.51 -28.08
N ARG A 527 -19.00 -12.18 -29.30
CA ARG A 527 -20.03 -11.17 -29.56
C ARG A 527 -21.43 -11.72 -29.37
#